data_AF-H8MLF3-F1
#
_entry.id   AF-H8MLF3-F1
#
_cell.length_a   1.000
_cell.length_b   1.000
_cell.length_c   1.000
_cell.angle_alpha   90.00
_cell.angle_beta   90.00
_cell.angle_gamma   90.00
#
_symmetry.space_group_name_H-M   'P 1'
#
loop_
_entity.id
_entity.type
_entity.pdbx_description
1 polymer ?
#
loop_
_entity_poly.entity_id
_entity_poly.type
_entity_poly.pdbx_seq_one_letter_code
_entity_poly.pdbx_strand_id
1 'polypeptide(L)'
;MAEWASRPKERHHIFPQAMKAYFQSKGINVHDYVIAIDAEVHKRIHREADRGPWNTEWMSFRQRTLGRATKPMHFEQASLMIQKFDLFGLTMTYWQGVDLAPIPEP
;
A
#
# COMPACT_ATOMS: atom_id res chain seq x y z
N MET A 1 -10.38 17.52 -4.26
CA MET A 1 -10.92 17.10 -2.94
C MET A 1 -12.31 16.49 -3.09
N ALA A 2 -13.30 17.19 -3.68
CA ALA A 2 -14.66 16.66 -3.88
C ALA A 2 -14.71 15.37 -4.73
N GLU A 3 -14.03 15.33 -5.87
CA GLU A 3 -13.97 14.14 -6.74
C GLU A 3 -13.27 12.93 -6.10
N TRP A 4 -12.29 13.17 -5.22
CA TRP A 4 -11.68 12.09 -4.44
C TRP A 4 -12.66 11.55 -3.41
N ALA A 5 -13.49 12.39 -2.78
CA ALA A 5 -14.44 11.95 -1.76
C ALA A 5 -15.62 11.14 -2.32
N SER A 6 -16.00 11.33 -3.59
CA SER A 6 -17.15 10.66 -4.22
C SER A 6 -16.85 9.28 -4.80
N ARG A 7 -15.57 8.89 -4.91
CA ARG A 7 -15.17 7.58 -5.44
C ARG A 7 -15.09 6.52 -4.33
N PRO A 8 -15.36 5.24 -4.59
CA PRO A 8 -15.17 4.17 -3.60
C PRO A 8 -13.71 4.07 -3.17
N LYS A 9 -13.48 3.81 -1.87
CA LYS A 9 -12.14 3.66 -1.29
C LYS A 9 -11.92 2.24 -0.79
N GLU A 10 -10.68 1.77 -0.93
CA GLU A 10 -10.24 0.47 -0.45
C GLU A 10 -8.97 0.61 0.40
N ARG A 11 -8.84 -0.25 1.41
CA ARG A 11 -7.64 -0.33 2.26
C ARG A 11 -6.53 -1.01 1.48
N HIS A 12 -5.41 -0.34 1.35
CA HIS A 12 -4.22 -0.87 0.72
C HIS A 12 -3.07 -0.94 1.72
N HIS A 13 -2.50 -2.13 1.92
CA HIS A 13 -1.31 -2.31 2.74
C HIS A 13 -0.09 -1.76 2.00
N ILE A 14 0.62 -0.79 2.60
CA ILE A 14 1.85 -0.23 2.02
C ILE A 14 2.91 -1.34 1.90
N PHE A 15 3.01 -2.18 2.93
CA PHE A 15 3.82 -3.39 2.91
C PHE A 15 2.92 -4.61 2.62
N PRO A 16 3.06 -5.30 1.47
CA PRO A 16 2.15 -6.35 1.06
C PRO A 16 1.94 -7.47 2.08
N GLN A 17 0.67 -7.83 2.28
CA GLN A 17 0.30 -8.96 3.15
C GLN A 17 0.88 -10.29 2.65
N ALA A 18 1.02 -10.48 1.33
CA ALA A 18 1.67 -11.65 0.72
C ALA A 18 3.14 -11.81 1.16
N MET A 19 3.79 -10.73 1.61
CA MET A 19 5.18 -10.74 2.09
C MET A 19 5.27 -10.48 3.61
N LYS A 20 4.18 -10.68 4.37
CA LYS A 20 4.10 -10.38 5.80
C LYS A 20 5.25 -10.96 6.62
N ALA A 21 5.60 -12.24 6.41
CA ALA A 21 6.70 -12.88 7.14
C ALA A 21 8.05 -12.20 6.89
N TYR A 22 8.30 -11.76 5.64
CA TYR A 22 9.52 -11.02 5.30
C TYR A 22 9.57 -9.69 6.05
N PHE A 23 8.51 -8.89 6.03
CA PHE A 23 8.47 -7.61 6.74
C PHE A 23 8.51 -7.75 8.26
N GLN A 24 7.87 -8.78 8.82
CA GLN A 24 7.99 -9.10 10.24
C GLN A 24 9.43 -9.38 10.64
N SER A 25 10.22 -10.08 9.81
CA SER A 25 11.66 -10.29 10.05
C SER A 25 12.48 -8.99 10.06
N LYS A 26 11.91 -7.88 9.54
CA LYS A 26 12.50 -6.54 9.53
C LYS A 26 11.94 -5.63 10.63
N GLY A 27 11.11 -6.17 11.54
CA GLY A 27 10.45 -5.39 12.57
C GLY A 27 9.38 -4.45 12.02
N ILE A 28 8.72 -4.84 10.93
CA ILE A 28 7.62 -4.10 10.29
C ILE A 28 6.36 -4.97 10.39
N ASN A 29 5.40 -4.53 11.20
CA ASN A 29 4.06 -5.11 11.21
C ASN A 29 3.21 -4.44 10.12
N VAL A 30 2.85 -5.20 9.09
CA VAL A 30 2.19 -4.66 7.90
C VAL A 30 0.84 -4.00 8.19
N HIS A 31 0.13 -4.46 9.22
CA HIS A 31 -1.19 -3.93 9.60
C HIS A 31 -1.12 -2.50 10.16
N ASP A 32 0.06 -2.04 10.58
CA ASP A 32 0.23 -0.68 11.10
C ASP A 32 0.38 0.37 9.99
N TYR A 33 0.54 -0.07 8.73
CA TYR A 33 0.87 0.79 7.59
C TYR A 33 -0.08 0.56 6.42
N VAL A 34 -1.28 1.15 6.52
CA VAL A 34 -2.35 1.07 5.53
C VAL A 34 -2.65 2.46 4.98
N ILE A 35 -3.04 2.54 3.72
CA ILE A 35 -3.54 3.76 3.08
C ILE A 35 -4.89 3.45 2.43
N ALA A 36 -5.90 4.28 2.70
CA ALA A 36 -7.18 4.20 1.99
C ALA A 36 -7.09 4.97 0.67
N ILE A 37 -7.19 4.26 -0.44
CA ILE A 37 -6.99 4.78 -1.80
C ILE A 37 -8.22 4.54 -2.67
N ASP A 38 -8.30 5.23 -3.80
CA ASP A 38 -9.30 4.97 -4.85
C ASP A 38 -9.26 3.48 -5.28
N ALA A 39 -10.43 2.83 -5.32
CA ALA A 39 -10.57 1.43 -5.71
C ALA A 39 -10.03 1.15 -7.14
N GLU A 40 -10.10 2.11 -8.07
CA GLU A 40 -9.52 1.95 -9.41
C GLU A 40 -7.99 1.93 -9.36
N VAL A 41 -7.39 2.78 -8.52
CA VAL A 41 -5.94 2.76 -8.28
C VAL A 41 -5.54 1.43 -7.65
N HIS A 42 -6.30 0.95 -6.67
CA HIS A 42 -6.06 -0.33 -6.03
C HIS A 42 -6.10 -1.50 -7.03
N LYS A 43 -7.13 -1.55 -7.88
CA LYS A 43 -7.25 -2.56 -8.95
C LYS A 43 -6.11 -2.46 -9.97
N ARG A 44 -5.68 -1.26 -10.35
CA ARG A 44 -4.59 -1.04 -11.32
C ARG A 44 -3.26 -1.62 -10.81
N ILE A 45 -2.91 -1.37 -9.56
CA ILE A 45 -1.62 -1.80 -8.99
C ILE A 45 -1.61 -3.26 -8.52
N HIS A 46 -2.79 -3.91 -8.43
CA HIS A 46 -2.98 -5.33 -8.10
C HIS A 46 -3.68 -6.14 -9.21
N ARG A 47 -3.69 -5.67 -10.45
CA ARG A 47 -4.44 -6.30 -11.57
C ARG A 47 -4.13 -7.79 -11.78
N GLU A 48 -2.94 -8.23 -11.40
CA GLU A 48 -2.48 -9.64 -11.47
C GLU A 48 -2.25 -10.26 -10.08
N ALA A 49 -2.99 -9.81 -9.06
CA ALA A 49 -2.87 -10.24 -7.67
C ALA A 49 -1.40 -10.27 -7.20
N ASP A 50 -0.84 -11.45 -6.94
CA ASP A 50 0.54 -11.66 -6.47
C ASP A 50 1.62 -11.14 -7.46
N ARG A 51 1.27 -10.94 -8.73
CA ARG A 51 2.15 -10.38 -9.78
C ARG A 51 1.83 -8.94 -10.16
N GLY A 52 0.88 -8.32 -9.46
CA GLY A 52 0.55 -6.91 -9.67
C GLY A 52 1.78 -6.00 -9.55
N PRO A 53 1.80 -4.84 -10.24
CA PRO A 53 2.94 -3.91 -10.22
C PRO A 53 3.47 -3.59 -8.81
N TRP A 54 2.59 -3.48 -7.81
CA TRP A 54 3.00 -3.20 -6.44
C TRP A 54 3.82 -4.34 -5.82
N ASN A 55 3.33 -5.58 -5.91
CA ASN A 55 4.00 -6.76 -5.37
C ASN A 55 5.31 -7.05 -6.11
N THR A 56 5.31 -6.88 -7.43
CA THR A 56 6.49 -7.06 -8.29
C THR A 56 7.63 -6.12 -7.90
N GLU A 57 7.35 -4.87 -7.55
CA GLU A 57 8.39 -3.94 -7.10
C GLU A 57 8.95 -4.29 -5.71
N TRP A 58 8.11 -4.73 -4.79
CA TRP A 58 8.58 -5.23 -3.50
C TRP A 58 9.46 -6.48 -3.63
N MET A 59 9.07 -7.41 -4.50
CA MET A 59 9.88 -8.58 -4.81
C MET A 59 11.21 -8.18 -5.45
N SER A 60 11.20 -7.24 -6.39
CA SER A 60 12.40 -6.72 -7.05
C SER A 60 13.33 -6.02 -6.06
N PHE A 61 12.79 -5.21 -5.15
CA PHE A 61 13.56 -4.58 -4.07
C PHE A 61 14.20 -5.62 -3.15
N ARG A 62 13.44 -6.63 -2.71
CA ARG A 62 13.97 -7.72 -1.89
C ARG A 62 15.09 -8.47 -2.62
N GLN A 63 14.93 -8.75 -3.91
CA GLN A 63 15.95 -9.42 -4.72
C GLN A 63 17.22 -8.56 -4.86
N ARG A 64 17.09 -7.29 -5.25
CA ARG A 64 18.24 -6.37 -5.42
C ARG A 64 19.02 -6.12 -4.13
N THR A 65 18.34 -6.17 -2.99
CA THR A 65 18.97 -6.01 -1.67
C THR A 65 19.37 -7.33 -1.03
N LEU A 66 19.19 -8.45 -1.73
CA LEU A 66 19.41 -9.82 -1.23
C LEU A 66 18.67 -10.10 0.09
N GLY A 67 17.54 -9.43 0.30
CA GLY A 67 16.77 -9.48 1.54
C GLY A 67 17.50 -8.89 2.76
N ARG A 68 18.59 -8.15 2.58
CA ARG A 68 19.41 -7.55 3.66
C ARG A 68 19.08 -6.09 3.96
N ALA A 69 18.13 -5.49 3.23
CA ALA A 69 17.70 -4.12 3.48
C ALA A 69 17.28 -3.90 4.96
N THR A 70 17.66 -2.74 5.49
CA THR A 70 17.30 -2.31 6.85
C THR A 70 15.86 -1.76 6.87
N LYS A 71 15.26 -1.63 8.06
CA LYS A 71 13.92 -1.03 8.19
C LYS A 71 13.82 0.36 7.54
N PRO A 72 14.74 1.32 7.75
CA PRO A 72 14.72 2.62 7.05
C PRO A 72 14.69 2.50 5.52
N MET A 73 15.50 1.63 4.93
CA MET A 73 15.51 1.43 3.47
C MET A 73 14.16 0.93 2.93
N HIS A 74 13.39 0.18 3.72
CA HIS A 74 12.03 -0.21 3.32
C HIS A 74 11.08 0.99 3.30
N PHE A 75 11.20 1.93 4.24
CA PHE A 75 10.38 3.15 4.25
C PHE A 75 10.77 4.11 3.11
N GLU A 76 12.05 4.19 2.78
CA GLU A 76 12.52 4.91 1.59
C GLU A 76 11.93 4.30 0.32
N GLN A 77 12.03 2.97 0.16
CA GLN A 77 11.43 2.26 -0.97
C GLN A 77 9.91 2.47 -1.04
N ALA A 78 9.21 2.41 0.10
CA ALA A 78 7.77 2.67 0.17
C ALA A 78 7.44 4.09 -0.31
N SER A 79 8.19 5.09 0.15
CA SER A 79 8.03 6.50 -0.27
C SER A 79 8.22 6.68 -1.78
N LEU A 80 9.22 6.00 -2.37
CA LEU A 80 9.44 6.01 -3.82
C LEU A 80 8.29 5.36 -4.59
N MET A 81 7.77 4.23 -4.09
CA MET A 81 6.66 3.52 -4.73
C MET A 81 5.34 4.30 -4.62
N ILE A 82 5.08 4.95 -3.49
CA ILE A 82 3.92 5.83 -3.30
C ILE A 82 3.91 6.93 -4.38
N GLN A 83 5.06 7.57 -4.62
CA GLN A 83 5.19 8.58 -5.69
C GLN A 83 5.07 7.95 -7.09
N LYS A 84 5.76 6.83 -7.34
CA LYS A 84 5.77 6.15 -8.66
C LYS A 84 4.37 5.71 -9.12
N PHE A 85 3.49 5.33 -8.18
CA PHE A 85 2.16 4.80 -8.50
C PHE A 85 1.02 5.79 -8.23
N ASP A 86 1.35 7.04 -7.90
CA ASP A 86 0.38 8.09 -7.53
C ASP A 86 -0.57 7.63 -6.41
N LEU A 87 0.01 7.04 -5.36
CA LEU A 87 -0.73 6.41 -4.28
C LEU A 87 -1.19 7.48 -3.25
N PHE A 88 -2.26 8.21 -3.59
CA PHE A 88 -2.83 9.26 -2.75
C PHE A 88 -4.00 8.75 -1.90
N GLY A 89 -3.99 9.06 -0.61
CA GLY A 89 -5.01 8.57 0.31
C GLY A 89 -4.77 8.92 1.78
N LEU A 90 -5.69 8.48 2.63
CA LEU A 90 -5.61 8.66 4.08
C LEU A 90 -4.78 7.53 4.69
N THR A 91 -3.70 7.86 5.39
CA THR A 91 -2.90 6.87 6.13
C THR A 91 -3.62 6.46 7.42
N MET A 92 -3.57 5.16 7.71
CA MET A 92 -4.28 4.54 8.83
C MET A 92 -3.62 3.20 9.22
N THR A 93 -4.12 2.60 10.29
CA THR A 93 -3.90 1.19 10.61
C THR A 93 -5.05 0.35 10.07
N TYR A 94 -4.80 -0.95 9.87
CA TYR A 94 -5.81 -1.86 9.33
C TYR A 94 -7.09 -1.94 10.19
N TRP A 95 -6.97 -1.82 11.51
CA TRP A 95 -8.07 -2.01 12.46
C TRP A 95 -8.89 -0.75 12.74
N GLN A 96 -8.42 0.44 12.35
CA GLN A 96 -9.19 1.67 12.54
C GLN A 96 -10.50 1.61 11.75
N GLY A 97 -11.65 1.66 12.43
CA GLY A 97 -12.97 1.77 11.80
C GLY A 97 -13.15 3.16 11.21
N VAL A 98 -12.88 3.32 9.92
CA VAL A 98 -13.16 4.53 9.14
C VAL A 98 -14.20 4.15 8.10
N ASP A 99 -15.28 4.93 8.01
CA ASP A 99 -16.23 4.78 6.92
C ASP A 99 -15.55 5.24 5.62
N LEU A 100 -15.41 4.31 4.70
CA LEU A 100 -14.77 4.49 3.39
C LEU A 100 -15.80 4.64 2.27
N ALA A 101 -17.10 4.67 2.61
CA ALA A 101 -18.15 4.95 1.66
C ALA A 101 -17.96 6.34 1.04
N PRO A 102 -18.22 6.50 -0.26
CA PRO A 102 -18.20 7.81 -0.87
C PRO A 102 -19.24 8.73 -0.21
N ILE A 103 -18.86 10.00 -0.01
CA ILE A 103 -19.78 11.00 0.52
C ILE A 103 -20.81 11.30 -0.59
N PRO A 104 -22.12 11.14 -0.35
CA PRO A 104 -23.13 11.47 -1.34
C PRO A 104 -23.06 12.96 -1.70
N GLU A 105 -23.19 13.27 -3.00
CA GLU A 105 -23.29 14.66 -3.45
C GLU A 105 -24.59 15.29 -2.89
N PRO A 106 -24.55 16.57 -2.44
CA PRO A 106 -25.71 17.26 -1.88
C PRO A 106 -26.81 17.55 -2.91
#